data_AF-H2ZMT8-F1
#
_entry.id   AF-H2ZMT8-F1
#
_cell.length_a   1.000
_cell.length_b   1.000
_cell.length_c   1.000
_cell.angle_alpha   90.00
_cell.angle_beta   90.00
_cell.angle_gamma   90.00
#
_symmetry.space_group_name_H-M   'P 1'
#
loop_
_entity.id
_entity.type
_entity.pdbx_description
1 polymer ?
#
loop_
_entity_poly.entity_id
_entity_poly.type
_entity_poly.pdbx_seq_one_letter_code
_entity_poly.pdbx_strand_id
1 'polypeptide(L)'
;MEDTEIEIQISPMPNAPQPKSTQNKVHRNESIMGPTVQWFSSIEEANEAIKEHEIKLQCRYISKRKMAYDADRQLHIHWDQNYIPYILEGSSRLECQHGKNRFKAGTPKKQNENPKKAKKTYNCVKESIKRDCPAGITISEVCRFPLYKLGSIGKQRHRKREMAKFLRQLLQKKESINSESGCYVKFPTEGDHKGHVLGETIGNYQQHG
;
A
#
# COMPACT_ATOMS: atom_id res chain seq x y z
N MET A 1 -29.74 -49.87 46.63
CA MET A 1 -30.61 -48.96 45.85
C MET A 1 -30.64 -47.67 46.61
N GLU A 2 -30.01 -46.64 46.06
CA GLU A 2 -30.32 -45.22 46.26
C GLU A 2 -29.20 -44.44 45.56
N ASP A 3 -29.38 -44.29 44.26
CA ASP A 3 -28.62 -43.38 43.40
C ASP A 3 -28.97 -41.95 43.81
N THR A 4 -27.98 -41.19 44.26
CA THR A 4 -28.13 -39.75 44.52
C THR A 4 -27.50 -38.98 43.36
N GLU A 5 -28.34 -38.55 42.43
CA GLU A 5 -27.99 -37.64 41.35
C GLU A 5 -27.71 -36.24 41.92
N ILE A 6 -26.54 -35.70 41.61
CA ILE A 6 -26.15 -34.32 41.95
C ILE A 6 -26.52 -33.43 40.75
N GLU A 7 -27.64 -32.72 40.84
CA GLU A 7 -28.00 -31.65 39.89
C GLU A 7 -27.10 -30.43 40.09
N ILE A 8 -26.23 -30.14 39.11
CA ILE A 8 -25.45 -28.91 39.06
C ILE A 8 -26.29 -27.83 38.36
N GLN A 9 -26.84 -26.90 39.15
CA GLN A 9 -27.51 -25.70 38.64
C GLN A 9 -26.49 -24.75 37.99
N ILE A 10 -26.58 -24.57 36.68
CA ILE A 10 -25.80 -23.57 35.93
C ILE A 10 -26.65 -22.31 35.77
N SER A 11 -26.32 -21.27 36.53
CA SER A 11 -26.90 -19.93 36.37
C SER A 11 -26.47 -19.27 35.05
N PRO A 12 -27.35 -18.57 34.33
CA PRO A 12 -26.98 -17.87 33.11
C PRO A 12 -26.16 -16.61 33.41
N MET A 13 -25.01 -16.48 32.74
CA MET A 13 -24.15 -15.29 32.82
C MET A 13 -24.81 -14.06 32.17
N PRO A 14 -24.56 -12.84 32.68
CA PRO A 14 -25.06 -11.61 32.08
C PRO A 14 -24.40 -11.31 30.73
N ASN A 15 -25.22 -10.87 29.78
CA ASN A 15 -24.86 -10.54 28.40
C ASN A 15 -23.62 -9.65 28.30
N ALA A 16 -22.63 -10.12 27.53
CA ALA A 16 -21.45 -9.36 27.16
C ALA A 16 -21.86 -8.10 26.35
N PRO A 17 -21.27 -6.92 26.66
CA PRO A 17 -21.54 -5.70 25.91
C PRO A 17 -21.04 -5.85 24.47
N GLN A 18 -21.95 -5.59 23.52
CA GLN A 18 -21.66 -5.63 22.10
C GLN A 18 -20.56 -4.60 21.73
N PRO A 19 -19.58 -4.96 20.88
CA PRO A 19 -18.55 -4.04 20.45
C PRO A 19 -19.16 -2.95 19.56
N LYS A 20 -19.04 -1.70 20.04
CA LYS A 20 -19.38 -0.47 19.31
C LYS A 20 -18.64 -0.48 17.96
N SER A 21 -19.39 -0.18 16.91
CA SER A 21 -18.93 -0.10 15.53
C SER A 21 -17.80 0.93 15.38
N THR A 22 -16.55 0.45 15.33
CA THR A 22 -15.40 1.29 15.03
C THR A 22 -15.31 1.51 13.52
N GLN A 23 -15.45 2.76 13.12
CA GLN A 23 -15.36 3.21 11.74
C GLN A 23 -13.97 2.92 11.15
N ASN A 24 -13.97 2.18 10.03
CA ASN A 24 -13.00 2.17 8.93
C ASN A 24 -11.52 2.45 9.24
N LYS A 25 -10.85 1.45 9.80
CA LYS A 25 -9.39 1.33 9.68
C LYS A 25 -9.08 0.61 8.38
N VAL A 26 -8.90 1.36 7.29
CA VAL A 26 -8.44 0.80 6.00
C VAL A 26 -6.97 0.40 6.15
N HIS A 27 -6.73 -0.76 6.74
CA HIS A 27 -5.44 -1.44 6.62
C HIS A 27 -5.32 -1.99 5.20
N ARG A 28 -4.87 -1.15 4.27
CA ARG A 28 -4.41 -1.63 2.97
C ARG A 28 -3.01 -2.22 3.14
N ASN A 29 -2.93 -3.41 3.74
CA ASN A 29 -1.77 -4.28 3.59
C ASN A 29 -1.76 -4.79 2.14
N GLU A 30 -1.39 -3.92 1.19
CA GLU A 30 -1.05 -4.39 -0.14
C GLU A 30 0.20 -5.27 0.01
N SER A 31 0.01 -6.58 -0.18
CA SER A 31 1.11 -7.53 -0.10
C SER A 31 2.22 -7.11 -1.07
N ILE A 32 3.38 -6.79 -0.51
CA ILE A 32 4.64 -6.45 -1.20
C ILE A 32 5.22 -7.72 -1.88
N MET A 33 4.49 -8.83 -1.92
CA MET A 33 5.01 -10.14 -2.36
C MET A 33 4.36 -10.67 -3.65
N GLY A 34 3.92 -9.79 -4.55
CA GLY A 34 3.35 -10.18 -5.84
C GLY A 34 4.41 -10.51 -6.91
N PRO A 35 4.05 -11.21 -8.00
CA PRO A 35 4.95 -11.50 -9.11
C PRO A 35 5.42 -10.25 -9.88
N THR A 36 4.73 -9.12 -9.69
CA THR A 36 5.08 -7.83 -10.30
C THR A 36 5.96 -6.94 -9.41
N VAL A 37 6.48 -7.50 -8.31
CA VAL A 37 7.35 -6.78 -7.38
C VAL A 37 8.80 -6.98 -7.77
N GLN A 38 9.51 -5.88 -7.94
CA GLN A 38 10.93 -5.84 -8.28
C GLN A 38 11.72 -5.10 -7.22
N TRP A 39 12.98 -5.50 -7.03
CA TRP A 39 13.93 -4.86 -6.13
C TRP A 39 14.85 -3.92 -6.88
N PHE A 40 15.10 -2.76 -6.28
CA PHE A 40 16.07 -1.78 -6.75
C PHE A 40 16.97 -1.37 -5.59
N SER A 41 18.26 -1.19 -5.88
CA SER A 41 19.25 -0.81 -4.87
C SER A 41 19.13 0.66 -4.47
N SER A 42 18.53 1.48 -5.34
CA SER A 42 18.28 2.89 -5.10
C SER A 42 16.90 3.34 -5.58
N ILE A 43 16.45 4.50 -5.08
CA ILE A 43 15.22 5.14 -5.57
C ILE A 43 15.38 5.65 -7.01
N GLU A 44 16.62 5.95 -7.43
CA GLU A 44 16.92 6.45 -8.78
C GLU A 44 16.72 5.36 -9.82
N GLU A 45 17.24 4.15 -9.58
CA GLU A 45 17.00 2.97 -10.42
C GLU A 45 15.51 2.63 -10.50
N ALA A 46 14.80 2.71 -9.37
CA ALA A 46 13.35 2.51 -9.35
C ALA A 46 12.61 3.54 -10.21
N ASN A 47 13.02 4.82 -10.16
CA ASN A 47 12.41 5.86 -10.98
C ASN A 47 12.68 5.67 -12.47
N GLU A 48 13.86 5.16 -12.85
CA GLU A 48 14.16 4.82 -14.23
C GLU A 48 13.28 3.66 -14.72
N ALA A 49 13.17 2.57 -13.94
CA ALA A 49 12.27 1.46 -14.26
C ALA A 49 10.80 1.90 -14.34
N ILE A 50 10.38 2.86 -13.52
CA ILE A 50 9.04 3.47 -13.61
C ILE A 50 8.86 4.21 -14.93
N LYS A 51 9.84 5.00 -15.37
CA LYS A 51 9.79 5.70 -16.66
C LYS A 51 9.75 4.72 -17.83
N GLU A 52 10.55 3.66 -17.80
CA GLU A 52 10.51 2.61 -18.82
C GLU A 52 9.14 1.94 -18.88
N HIS A 53 8.55 1.64 -17.72
CA HIS A 53 7.22 1.08 -17.62
C HIS A 53 6.14 2.05 -18.16
N GLU A 54 6.25 3.34 -17.88
CA GLU A 54 5.40 4.39 -18.44
C GLU A 54 5.49 4.46 -19.97
N ILE A 55 6.70 4.41 -20.52
CA ILE A 55 6.93 4.40 -21.98
C ILE A 55 6.32 3.13 -22.59
N LYS A 56 6.58 1.97 -22.00
CA LYS A 56 6.11 0.67 -22.50
C LYS A 56 4.58 0.58 -22.56
N LEU A 57 3.90 1.01 -21.49
CA LEU A 57 2.44 0.97 -21.42
C LEU A 57 1.78 2.24 -21.96
N GLN A 58 2.58 3.20 -22.44
CA GLN A 58 2.13 4.52 -22.88
C GLN A 58 1.15 5.15 -21.89
N CYS A 59 1.51 5.09 -20.61
CA CYS A 59 0.71 5.60 -19.51
C CYS A 59 1.58 6.44 -18.59
N ARG A 60 0.94 7.26 -17.75
CA ARG A 60 1.66 8.12 -16.80
C ARG A 60 1.10 7.91 -15.41
N TYR A 61 2.00 7.94 -14.43
CA TYR A 61 1.66 7.88 -13.02
C TYR A 61 1.90 9.23 -12.37
N ILE A 62 1.03 9.57 -11.43
CA ILE A 62 1.07 10.83 -10.69
C ILE A 62 1.27 10.47 -9.22
N SER A 63 2.29 11.08 -8.62
CA SER A 63 2.65 10.84 -7.23
C SER A 63 1.52 11.17 -6.28
N LYS A 64 1.32 10.28 -5.30
CA LYS A 64 0.51 10.57 -4.12
C LYS A 64 1.38 10.89 -2.93
N ARG A 65 0.74 11.44 -1.90
CA ARG A 65 1.36 11.69 -0.60
C ARG A 65 2.16 10.45 -0.17
N LYS A 66 3.41 10.69 0.23
CA LYS A 66 4.17 9.72 1.00
C LYS A 66 3.36 9.38 2.25
N MET A 67 3.22 8.08 2.55
CA MET A 67 2.66 7.66 3.82
C MET A 67 3.74 7.88 4.88
N ALA A 68 3.44 8.68 5.91
CA ALA A 68 4.31 8.73 7.08
C ALA A 68 4.26 7.35 7.74
N TYR A 69 5.42 6.71 7.90
CA TYR A 69 5.50 5.44 8.60
C TYR A 69 5.57 5.70 10.09
N ASP A 70 4.75 4.98 10.85
CA ASP A 70 4.72 5.06 12.30
C ASP A 70 6.05 4.54 12.87
N ALA A 71 6.70 5.30 13.76
CA ALA A 71 7.99 4.94 14.34
C ALA A 71 7.91 3.57 15.04
N ASP A 72 6.76 3.25 15.64
CA ASP A 72 6.52 1.96 16.30
C ASP A 72 6.52 0.77 15.33
N ARG A 73 6.27 1.01 14.03
CA ARG A 73 6.31 -0.01 12.97
C ARG A 73 7.68 -0.19 12.35
N GLN A 74 8.65 0.68 12.63
CA GLN A 74 10.00 0.61 12.05
C GLN A 74 10.80 -0.61 12.53
N LEU A 75 10.41 -1.29 13.60
CA LEU A 75 11.09 -2.52 14.06
C LEU A 75 10.36 -3.82 13.66
N HIS A 76 9.31 -3.72 12.85
CA HIS A 76 8.61 -4.90 12.38
C HIS A 76 9.41 -5.57 11.25
N ILE A 77 9.88 -6.80 11.51
CA ILE A 77 10.65 -7.60 10.56
C ILE A 77 9.69 -8.30 9.58
N HIS A 78 9.80 -7.91 8.32
CA HIS A 78 9.15 -8.55 7.17
C HIS A 78 10.12 -9.52 6.48
N TRP A 79 9.61 -10.32 5.55
CA TRP A 79 10.37 -11.37 4.86
C TRP A 79 10.13 -11.29 3.36
N ASP A 80 11.21 -11.31 2.57
CA ASP A 80 11.15 -11.39 1.11
C ASP A 80 10.84 -12.82 0.63
N GLN A 81 10.55 -12.99 -0.66
CA GLN A 81 10.38 -14.27 -1.36
C GLN A 81 11.61 -15.16 -1.16
N ASN A 82 12.79 -14.55 -1.08
CA ASN A 82 14.05 -15.23 -0.81
C ASN A 82 14.33 -15.47 0.68
N TYR A 83 13.36 -15.22 1.57
CA TYR A 83 13.50 -15.31 3.02
C TYR A 83 14.62 -14.42 3.58
N ILE A 84 14.86 -13.29 2.94
CA ILE A 84 15.72 -12.22 3.45
C ILE A 84 14.86 -11.32 4.35
N PRO A 85 15.25 -11.12 5.62
CA PRO A 85 14.52 -10.23 6.51
C PRO A 85 14.74 -8.76 6.12
N TYR A 86 13.71 -7.94 6.28
CA TYR A 86 13.78 -6.50 6.02
C TYR A 86 12.83 -5.70 6.91
N ILE A 87 13.09 -4.40 7.01
CA ILE A 87 12.27 -3.39 7.67
C ILE A 87 11.72 -2.44 6.62
N LEU A 88 10.48 -1.97 6.79
CA LEU A 88 9.90 -0.91 5.98
C LEU A 88 10.24 0.45 6.58
N GLU A 89 10.94 1.29 5.81
CA GLU A 89 11.30 2.65 6.19
C GLU A 89 10.25 3.65 5.70
N GLY A 90 9.71 3.42 4.51
CA GLY A 90 8.74 4.32 3.89
C GLY A 90 7.90 3.61 2.84
N SER A 91 6.76 4.21 2.53
CA SER A 91 5.96 3.77 1.39
C SER A 91 5.35 4.96 0.67
N SER A 92 5.41 4.90 -0.66
CA SER A 92 4.75 5.85 -1.54
C SER A 92 3.95 5.10 -2.60
N ARG A 93 2.91 5.75 -3.11
CA ARG A 93 2.06 5.21 -4.15
C ARG A 93 1.93 6.22 -5.28
N LEU A 94 2.14 5.77 -6.49
CA LEU A 94 1.82 6.52 -7.70
C LEU A 94 0.50 5.96 -8.24
N GLU A 95 -0.42 6.83 -8.65
CA GLU A 95 -1.65 6.38 -9.30
C GLU A 95 -1.64 6.74 -10.78
N CYS A 96 -2.27 5.91 -11.60
CA CYS A 96 -2.46 6.23 -13.01
C CYS A 96 -3.09 7.62 -13.19
N GLN A 97 -2.68 8.34 -14.24
CA GLN A 97 -3.25 9.65 -14.59
C GLN A 97 -4.77 9.58 -14.81
N HIS A 98 -5.29 8.44 -15.27
CA HIS A 98 -6.72 8.18 -15.44
C HIS A 98 -7.40 7.69 -14.15
N GLY A 99 -6.73 7.77 -12.99
CA GLY A 99 -7.27 7.35 -11.69
C GLY A 99 -8.47 8.16 -11.21
N LYS A 100 -8.89 7.93 -9.97
CA LYS A 100 -10.09 8.54 -9.39
C LYS A 100 -10.07 10.06 -9.39
N ASN A 101 -11.17 10.69 -9.81
CA ASN A 101 -11.38 12.13 -9.62
C ASN A 101 -11.80 12.42 -8.18
N ARG A 102 -10.83 12.76 -7.32
CA ARG A 102 -11.08 13.04 -5.90
C ARG A 102 -11.66 14.44 -5.64
N PHE A 103 -11.54 15.37 -6.59
CA PHE A 103 -12.09 16.72 -6.45
C PHE A 103 -13.63 16.74 -6.57
N LYS A 104 -14.21 15.87 -7.42
CA LYS A 104 -15.67 15.73 -7.54
C LYS A 104 -16.31 14.97 -6.36
N ALA A 105 -15.58 14.09 -5.68
CA ALA A 105 -16.09 13.29 -4.58
C ALA A 105 -16.35 14.09 -3.27
N GLY A 106 -15.84 15.32 -3.17
CA GLY A 106 -15.97 16.17 -1.98
C GLY A 106 -17.21 17.07 -1.92
N THR A 107 -18.11 17.03 -2.91
CA THR A 107 -19.28 17.93 -2.94
C THR A 107 -20.60 17.23 -3.31
N PRO A 108 -21.17 16.39 -2.41
CA PRO A 108 -22.59 16.05 -2.48
C PRO A 108 -23.48 16.87 -1.51
N LYS A 109 -22.98 17.91 -0.82
CA LYS A 109 -23.74 18.59 0.26
C LYS A 109 -23.85 20.13 0.22
N LYS A 110 -23.47 20.82 -0.87
CA LYS A 110 -23.56 22.30 -0.94
C LYS A 110 -24.23 22.86 -2.19
N GLN A 111 -25.12 22.09 -2.82
CA GLN A 111 -25.93 22.60 -3.94
C GLN A 111 -27.37 22.97 -3.59
N ASN A 112 -27.86 22.68 -2.38
CA ASN A 112 -29.26 22.96 -2.01
C ASN A 112 -29.47 24.16 -1.07
N GLU A 113 -28.44 24.92 -0.69
CA GLU A 113 -28.61 26.07 0.20
C GLU A 113 -27.84 27.30 -0.31
N ASN A 114 -28.58 28.19 -0.99
CA ASN A 114 -28.26 29.55 -1.45
C ASN A 114 -28.05 29.75 -2.96
N PRO A 115 -29.07 30.24 -3.70
CA PRO A 115 -28.93 30.65 -5.10
C PRO A 115 -28.20 32.00 -5.29
N LYS A 116 -27.70 32.65 -4.23
CA LYS A 116 -27.25 34.07 -4.28
C LYS A 116 -25.75 34.31 -4.48
N LYS A 117 -24.94 33.32 -4.87
CA LYS A 117 -23.55 33.55 -5.28
C LYS A 117 -23.22 32.72 -6.52
N ALA A 118 -23.71 33.18 -7.68
CA ALA A 118 -23.24 32.70 -8.97
C ALA A 118 -21.76 33.07 -9.15
N LYS A 119 -20.87 32.24 -8.60
CA LYS A 119 -19.44 32.30 -8.89
C LYS A 119 -19.28 32.03 -10.38
N LYS A 120 -18.55 32.90 -11.09
CA LYS A 120 -18.21 32.74 -12.52
C LYS A 120 -17.88 31.28 -12.81
N THR A 121 -18.79 30.58 -13.48
CA THR A 121 -18.56 29.23 -13.99
C THR A 121 -17.71 29.36 -15.22
N TYR A 122 -16.41 29.06 -15.10
CA TYR A 122 -15.60 28.82 -16.28
C TYR A 122 -16.13 27.53 -16.93
N ASN A 123 -16.63 27.65 -18.16
CA ASN A 123 -16.94 26.47 -18.97
C ASN A 123 -15.64 25.70 -19.16
N CYS A 124 -15.49 24.58 -18.46
CA CYS A 124 -14.36 23.70 -18.65
C CYS A 124 -14.57 22.97 -19.98
N VAL A 125 -13.99 23.51 -21.06
CA VAL A 125 -14.16 22.99 -22.42
C VAL A 125 -13.54 21.59 -22.58
N LYS A 126 -12.58 21.23 -21.71
CA LYS A 126 -11.90 19.93 -21.73
C LYS A 126 -12.55 18.97 -20.74
N GLU A 127 -13.02 17.84 -21.24
CA GLU A 127 -13.47 16.74 -20.40
C GLU A 127 -12.33 16.24 -19.49
N SER A 128 -12.69 15.77 -18.30
CA SER A 128 -11.69 15.24 -17.36
C SER A 128 -11.14 13.92 -17.86
N ILE A 129 -9.81 13.80 -17.89
CA ILE A 129 -9.10 12.54 -18.19
C ILE A 129 -9.26 11.47 -17.09
N LYS A 130 -9.97 11.75 -15.99
CA LYS A 130 -10.10 10.83 -14.86
C LYS A 130 -11.19 9.80 -15.15
N ARG A 131 -10.83 8.51 -15.18
CA ARG A 131 -11.71 7.37 -15.50
C ARG A 131 -11.85 6.35 -14.36
N ASP A 132 -11.43 6.73 -13.14
CA ASP A 132 -11.45 5.86 -11.95
C ASP A 132 -10.60 4.59 -12.10
N CYS A 133 -9.49 4.69 -12.84
CA CYS A 133 -8.54 3.61 -12.99
C CYS A 133 -7.89 3.20 -11.65
N PRO A 134 -7.93 1.90 -11.26
CA PRO A 134 -7.34 1.44 -10.01
C PRO A 134 -5.82 1.19 -10.09
N ALA A 135 -5.25 1.17 -11.31
CA ALA A 135 -3.83 0.94 -11.54
C ALA A 135 -2.95 1.97 -10.80
N GLY A 136 -1.89 1.46 -10.19
CA GLY A 136 -0.94 2.27 -9.48
C GLY A 136 0.32 1.48 -9.14
N ILE A 137 1.40 2.22 -8.97
CA ILE A 137 2.70 1.70 -8.58
C ILE A 137 2.86 1.93 -7.09
N THR A 138 3.26 0.90 -6.36
CA THR A 138 3.58 1.03 -4.92
C THR A 138 5.08 0.88 -4.75
N ILE A 139 5.71 1.89 -4.17
CA ILE A 139 7.15 1.93 -3.86
C ILE A 139 7.29 1.78 -2.35
N SER A 140 8.08 0.81 -1.92
CA SER A 140 8.34 0.47 -0.53
C SER A 140 9.83 0.63 -0.26
N GLU A 141 10.21 1.71 0.42
CA GLU A 141 11.58 1.97 0.88
C GLU A 141 11.86 1.03 2.05
N VAL A 142 12.94 0.24 1.96
CA VAL A 142 13.25 -0.80 2.94
C VAL A 142 14.74 -0.87 3.25
N CYS A 143 15.02 -1.42 4.43
CA CYS A 143 16.34 -1.83 4.88
C CYS A 143 16.37 -3.35 5.00
N ARG A 144 17.20 -4.04 4.19
CA ARG A 144 17.35 -5.50 4.15
C ARG A 144 18.53 -5.97 4.98
N PHE A 145 18.46 -7.21 5.45
CA PHE A 145 19.55 -7.86 6.19
C PHE A 145 19.95 -9.19 5.54
N PRO A 146 20.71 -9.16 4.41
CA PRO A 146 21.04 -10.36 3.64
C PRO A 146 21.80 -11.44 4.42
N LEU A 147 22.66 -11.03 5.36
CA LEU A 147 23.44 -11.96 6.20
C LEU A 147 22.57 -12.81 7.14
N TYR A 148 21.31 -12.42 7.33
CA TYR A 148 20.35 -13.10 8.20
C TYR A 148 19.29 -13.87 7.40
N LYS A 149 19.58 -14.13 6.12
CA LYS A 149 18.73 -14.93 5.23
C LYS A 149 18.55 -16.34 5.76
N LEU A 150 17.31 -16.79 5.82
CA LEU A 150 16.97 -18.14 6.30
C LEU A 150 16.98 -19.22 5.21
N GLY A 151 17.09 -18.87 3.93
CA GLY A 151 17.03 -19.86 2.85
C GLY A 151 15.79 -20.77 2.94
N SER A 152 15.93 -22.06 2.63
CA SER A 152 14.81 -23.01 2.60
C SER A 152 14.12 -23.22 3.96
N ILE A 153 14.84 -23.05 5.08
CA ILE A 153 14.25 -23.17 6.43
C ILE A 153 13.34 -21.98 6.76
N GLY A 154 13.39 -20.89 5.99
CA GLY A 154 12.49 -19.74 6.12
C GLY A 154 11.02 -20.06 5.83
N LYS A 155 10.71 -21.21 5.23
CA LYS A 155 9.33 -21.72 5.13
C LYS A 155 8.71 -21.98 6.50
N GLN A 156 9.53 -22.27 7.51
CA GLN A 156 9.08 -22.59 8.86
C GLN A 156 8.79 -21.31 9.65
N ARG A 157 7.54 -21.14 10.07
CA ARG A 157 7.08 -19.95 10.81
C ARG A 157 7.87 -19.71 12.10
N HIS A 158 8.23 -20.76 12.83
CA HIS A 158 8.97 -20.63 14.08
C HIS A 158 10.38 -20.04 13.84
N ARG A 159 11.09 -20.48 12.80
CA ARG A 159 12.42 -19.94 12.42
C ARG A 159 12.38 -18.46 12.08
N LYS A 160 11.38 -18.04 11.30
CA LYS A 160 11.14 -16.61 11.04
C LYS A 160 10.91 -15.82 12.34
N ARG A 161 10.16 -16.38 13.29
CA ARG A 161 9.89 -15.73 14.57
C ARG A 161 11.15 -15.60 15.42
N GLU A 162 11.97 -16.65 15.50
CA GLU A 162 13.25 -16.64 16.23
C GLU A 162 14.22 -15.60 15.65
N MET A 163 14.43 -15.64 14.32
CA MET A 163 15.31 -14.68 13.65
C MET A 163 14.80 -13.25 13.78
N ALA A 164 13.49 -13.02 13.67
CA ALA A 164 12.92 -11.69 13.88
C ALA A 164 13.09 -11.19 15.32
N LYS A 165 13.04 -12.08 16.34
CA LYS A 165 13.35 -11.70 17.73
C LYS A 165 14.82 -11.32 17.87
N PHE A 166 15.72 -12.12 17.31
CA PHE A 166 17.15 -11.86 17.34
C PHE A 166 17.50 -10.52 16.67
N LEU A 167 17.05 -10.30 15.44
CA LEU A 167 17.28 -9.03 14.72
C LEU A 167 16.73 -7.82 15.49
N ARG A 168 15.54 -7.91 16.08
CA ARG A 168 15.00 -6.82 16.91
C ARG A 168 15.88 -6.50 18.10
N GLN A 169 16.45 -7.50 18.77
CA GLN A 169 17.36 -7.27 19.89
C GLN A 169 18.64 -6.57 19.42
N LEU A 170 19.22 -6.98 18.29
CA LEU A 170 20.40 -6.33 17.73
C LEU A 170 20.13 -4.85 17.38
N LEU A 171 18.99 -4.59 16.72
CA LEU A 171 18.58 -3.23 16.35
C LEU A 171 18.31 -2.35 17.58
N GLN A 172 17.70 -2.89 18.63
CA GLN A 172 17.45 -2.16 19.88
C GLN A 172 18.75 -1.79 20.61
N LYS A 173 19.76 -2.67 20.55
CA LYS A 173 21.09 -2.40 21.11
C LYS A 173 21.91 -1.41 20.29
N LYS A 174 21.41 -0.99 19.11
CA LYS A 174 22.12 -0.13 18.15
C LYS A 174 23.48 -0.70 17.74
N GLU A 175 23.58 -2.03 17.69
CA GLU A 175 24.76 -2.69 17.13
C GLU A 175 24.85 -2.40 15.63
N SER A 176 26.06 -2.30 15.10
CA SER A 176 26.30 -2.09 13.67
C SER A 176 25.94 -3.38 12.91
N ILE A 177 24.72 -3.44 12.38
CA ILE A 177 24.25 -4.56 11.57
C ILE A 177 24.52 -4.23 10.10
N ASN A 178 25.10 -5.19 9.37
CA ASN A 178 25.22 -5.09 7.92
C ASN A 178 23.82 -5.10 7.29
N SER A 179 23.46 -3.97 6.70
CA SER A 179 22.16 -3.76 6.07
C SER A 179 22.29 -3.10 4.71
N GLU A 180 21.37 -3.44 3.81
CA GLU A 180 21.27 -2.84 2.48
C GLU A 180 19.98 -2.03 2.38
N SER A 181 20.10 -0.72 2.14
CA SER A 181 18.96 0.12 1.81
C SER A 181 18.59 -0.03 0.34
N GLY A 182 17.30 0.11 0.03
CA GLY A 182 16.80 0.10 -1.34
C GLY A 182 15.27 0.12 -1.35
N CYS A 183 14.65 -0.31 -2.44
CA CYS A 183 13.20 -0.32 -2.51
C CYS A 183 12.60 -1.49 -3.30
N TYR A 184 11.43 -1.93 -2.85
CA TYR A 184 10.55 -2.80 -3.62
C TYR A 184 9.53 -1.96 -4.38
N VAL A 185 9.45 -2.16 -5.69
CA VAL A 185 8.45 -1.50 -6.53
C VAL A 185 7.49 -2.55 -7.06
N LYS A 186 6.20 -2.36 -6.78
CA LYS A 186 5.13 -3.16 -7.36
C LYS A 186 4.57 -2.45 -8.58
N PHE A 187 4.78 -3.04 -9.75
CA PHE A 187 4.18 -2.56 -11.00
C PHE A 187 2.77 -3.13 -11.19
N PRO A 188 1.82 -2.34 -11.73
CA PRO A 188 0.57 -2.87 -12.22
C PRO A 188 0.79 -3.69 -13.49
N THR A 189 -0.11 -4.64 -13.72
CA THR A 189 -0.25 -5.35 -14.99
C THR A 189 -1.20 -4.60 -15.91
N GLU A 190 -1.22 -4.94 -17.20
CA GLU A 190 -2.17 -4.37 -18.16
C GLU A 190 -3.63 -4.57 -17.71
N GLY A 191 -3.96 -5.71 -17.10
CA GLY A 191 -5.29 -6.00 -16.57
C GLY A 191 -5.70 -5.20 -15.33
N ASP A 192 -4.75 -4.53 -14.67
CA ASP A 192 -5.04 -3.61 -13.57
C ASP A 192 -5.56 -2.26 -14.07
N HIS A 193 -5.34 -1.94 -15.35
CA HIS A 193 -5.91 -0.75 -15.98
C HIS A 193 -7.38 -1.00 -16.34
N LYS A 194 -8.27 -0.21 -15.75
CA LYS A 194 -9.71 -0.31 -15.98
C LYS A 194 -10.30 1.06 -16.30
N GLY A 195 -11.28 1.07 -17.20
CA GLY A 195 -12.02 2.27 -17.58
C GLY A 195 -11.31 3.19 -18.58
N HIS A 196 -10.14 2.80 -19.11
CA HIS A 196 -9.44 3.50 -20.19
C HIS A 196 -8.58 2.53 -21.01
N VAL A 197 -8.19 2.92 -22.23
CA VAL A 197 -7.28 2.14 -23.08
C VAL A 197 -5.83 2.56 -22.77
N LEU A 198 -4.89 1.61 -22.84
CA LEU A 198 -3.46 1.91 -22.78
C LEU A 198 -3.03 2.58 -24.09
N GLY A 199 -2.16 3.60 -24.02
CA GLY A 199 -1.83 4.40 -25.21
C GLY A 199 -2.73 5.60 -25.47
N GLU A 200 -3.84 5.77 -24.74
CA GLU A 200 -4.60 7.03 -24.70
C GLU A 200 -3.79 8.10 -23.94
N THR A 201 -2.74 8.61 -24.58
CA THR A 201 -2.15 9.89 -24.24
C THR A 201 -2.97 10.96 -24.93
N ILE A 202 -3.89 11.58 -24.19
CA ILE A 202 -4.68 12.70 -24.73
C ILE A 202 -3.71 13.84 -25.03
N GLY A 203 -3.50 14.07 -26.33
CA GLY A 203 -2.44 14.91 -26.88
C GLY A 203 -2.48 16.36 -26.41
N ASN A 204 -1.28 16.90 -26.20
CA ASN A 204 -0.96 18.28 -26.55
C ASN A 204 0.44 18.27 -27.20
N TYR A 205 0.56 17.68 -28.39
CA TYR A 205 1.58 18.14 -29.33
C TYR A 205 0.90 19.17 -30.22
N GLN A 206 0.89 20.42 -29.79
CA GLN A 206 0.71 21.52 -30.73
C GLN A 206 1.99 21.57 -31.57
N GLN A 207 1.95 20.95 -32.75
CA GLN A 207 2.91 21.30 -33.80
C GLN A 207 2.56 22.70 -34.26
N HIS A 208 3.36 23.68 -33.86
CA HIS A 208 3.39 24.97 -34.53
C HIS A 208 4.13 24.76 -35.85
N GLY A 209 3.36 24.76 -36.95
CA GLY A 209 3.87 25.09 -38.28
C GLY A 209 4.07 26.59 -38.43
#